data_AF-A0A128ETZ7-F1
#
_entry.id   AF-A0A128ETZ7-F1
#
_cell.length_a   1.000
_cell.length_b   1.000
_cell.length_c   1.000
_cell.angle_alpha   90.00
_cell.angle_beta   90.00
_cell.angle_gamma   90.00
#
_symmetry.space_group_name_H-M   'P 1'
#
loop_
_entity.id
_entity.type
_entity.pdbx_description
1 polymer ?
#
loop_
_entity_poly.entity_id
_entity_poly.type
_entity_poly.pdbx_seq_one_letter_code
_entity_poly.pdbx_strand_id
1 'polypeptide(L)'
;MKDITTTWQFDHLSVFSREEDETLLKLATVLGLHQGKRPAFPFPGRWFYQGKDALLHVVDVEDEAQVKLNHVAFRSEIPANRLMAKLDAAGFDFTLARVPEEGVVQVFLAVGTLLIELDVPDTDMPEDIPVVRSANQLKH
;
A
#
# COMPACT_ATOMS: atom_id res chain seq x y z
N MET A 1 -2.74 30.98 2.58
CA MET A 1 -3.12 29.56 2.78
C MET A 1 -2.37 29.07 4.00
N LYS A 2 -3.03 28.44 4.98
CA LYS A 2 -2.30 27.77 6.07
C LYS A 2 -1.53 26.61 5.45
N ASP A 3 -0.22 26.57 5.67
CA ASP A 3 0.55 25.34 5.47
C ASP A 3 -0.06 24.28 6.39
N ILE A 4 -0.78 23.33 5.79
CA ILE A 4 -1.17 22.13 6.49
C ILE A 4 0.15 21.40 6.72
N THR A 5 0.63 21.39 7.96
CA THR A 5 1.76 20.57 8.36
C THR A 5 1.46 19.13 7.97
N THR A 6 2.12 18.64 6.92
CA THR A 6 1.95 17.27 6.44
C THR A 6 2.46 16.33 7.51
N THR A 7 1.59 15.46 8.02
CA THR A 7 1.97 14.41 8.97
C THR A 7 1.82 13.07 8.27
N TRP A 8 2.86 12.25 8.33
CA TRP A 8 2.86 10.91 7.78
C TRP A 8 2.79 9.90 8.93
N GLN A 9 1.99 8.87 8.74
CA GLN A 9 1.87 7.75 9.67
C GLN A 9 2.26 6.48 8.94
N PHE A 10 3.04 5.61 9.60
CA PHE A 10 3.21 4.25 9.11
C PHE A 10 1.84 3.58 9.01
N ASP A 11 1.61 2.89 7.92
CA ASP A 11 0.38 2.16 7.72
C ASP A 11 0.58 0.65 7.80
N HIS A 12 1.13 0.07 6.75
CA HIS A 12 1.30 -1.37 6.66
C HIS A 12 2.61 -1.76 5.99
N LEU A 13 3.07 -2.96 6.34
CA LEU A 13 4.10 -3.69 5.63
C LEU A 13 3.43 -4.61 4.62
N SER A 14 3.92 -4.64 3.38
CA SER A 14 3.49 -5.62 2.39
C SER A 14 4.62 -6.55 2.00
N VAL A 15 4.29 -7.83 1.83
CA VAL A 15 5.23 -8.87 1.42
C VAL A 15 4.63 -9.77 0.34
N PHE A 16 5.49 -10.30 -0.52
CA PHE A 16 5.17 -11.45 -1.35
C PHE A 16 5.47 -12.73 -0.58
N SER A 17 4.57 -13.70 -0.68
CA SER A 17 4.72 -15.01 -0.06
C SER A 17 3.90 -16.05 -0.81
N ARG A 18 4.28 -17.33 -0.72
CA ARG A 18 3.36 -18.42 -1.04
C ARG A 18 2.21 -18.50 -0.01
N GLU A 19 1.09 -19.06 -0.43
CA GLU A 19 -0.13 -19.18 0.39
C GLU A 19 0.15 -19.98 1.68
N GLU A 20 0.82 -21.13 1.55
CA GLU A 20 1.16 -22.02 2.66
C GLU A 20 2.38 -21.60 3.52
N ASP A 21 2.89 -20.37 3.42
CA ASP A 21 3.99 -19.93 4.28
C ASP A 21 3.52 -19.70 5.73
N GLU A 22 3.91 -20.63 6.62
CA GLU A 22 3.60 -20.54 8.05
C GLU A 22 4.38 -19.46 8.80
N THR A 23 5.49 -18.95 8.25
CA THR A 23 6.37 -17.99 8.94
C THR A 23 5.63 -16.68 9.19
N LEU A 24 4.85 -16.22 8.22
CA LEU A 24 4.03 -15.02 8.36
C LEU A 24 2.89 -15.21 9.35
N LEU A 25 2.30 -16.41 9.43
CA LEU A 25 1.30 -16.74 10.45
C LEU A 25 1.91 -16.74 11.86
N LYS A 26 3.13 -17.27 12.00
CA LYS A 26 3.90 -17.24 13.26
C LYS A 26 4.23 -15.81 13.66
N LEU A 27 4.68 -14.98 12.72
CA LEU A 27 4.94 -13.55 12.96
C LEU A 27 3.67 -12.81 13.37
N ALA A 28 2.57 -12.99 12.64
CA ALA A 28 1.27 -12.40 12.96
C ALA A 28 0.83 -12.79 14.38
N THR A 29 1.01 -14.04 14.77
CA THR A 29 0.70 -14.53 16.12
C THR A 29 1.56 -13.83 17.19
N VAL A 30 2.87 -13.70 16.97
CA VAL A 30 3.79 -13.01 17.89
C VAL A 30 3.39 -11.54 18.08
N LEU A 31 2.95 -10.89 16.99
CA LEU A 31 2.52 -9.49 16.99
C LEU A 31 1.06 -9.30 17.49
N GLY A 32 0.32 -10.39 17.73
CA GLY A 32 -1.10 -10.32 18.10
C GLY A 32 -2.01 -9.83 16.98
N LEU A 33 -1.65 -10.08 15.71
CA LEU A 33 -2.45 -9.72 14.56
C LEU A 33 -3.47 -10.81 14.22
N HIS A 34 -4.61 -10.41 13.68
CA HIS A 34 -5.67 -11.31 13.25
C HIS A 34 -5.94 -11.14 11.75
N GLN A 35 -6.13 -12.25 11.03
CA GLN A 35 -6.54 -12.18 9.63
C GLN A 35 -7.94 -11.55 9.51
N GLY A 36 -8.12 -10.62 8.59
CA GLY A 36 -9.34 -9.81 8.47
C GLY A 36 -9.81 -9.59 7.04
N LYS A 37 -10.65 -8.56 6.85
CA LYS A 37 -11.22 -8.17 5.56
C LYS A 37 -10.09 -7.92 4.56
N ARG A 38 -10.27 -8.39 3.33
CA ARG A 38 -9.38 -8.07 2.21
C ARG A 38 -10.15 -7.16 1.24
N PRO A 39 -9.56 -6.07 0.75
CA PRO A 39 -10.13 -5.33 -0.37
C PRO A 39 -10.34 -6.25 -1.59
N ALA A 40 -11.30 -5.91 -2.45
CA ALA A 40 -11.67 -6.74 -3.61
C ALA A 40 -10.65 -6.67 -4.76
N PHE A 41 -9.37 -6.97 -4.49
CA PHE A 41 -8.34 -7.02 -5.52
C PHE A 41 -8.44 -8.29 -6.38
N PRO A 42 -8.07 -8.21 -7.68
CA PRO A 42 -8.17 -9.33 -8.62
C PRO A 42 -7.06 -10.40 -8.45
N PHE A 43 -6.27 -10.31 -7.39
CA PHE A 43 -5.22 -11.27 -7.03
C PHE A 43 -5.40 -11.75 -5.58
N PRO A 44 -4.92 -12.96 -5.25
CA PRO A 44 -5.03 -13.50 -3.91
C PRO A 44 -4.11 -12.77 -2.93
N GLY A 45 -4.49 -12.81 -1.65
CA GLY A 45 -3.73 -12.19 -0.58
C GLY A 45 -4.43 -12.31 0.76
N ARG A 46 -3.68 -12.02 1.82
CA ARG A 46 -4.15 -12.06 3.21
C ARG A 46 -3.81 -10.74 3.89
N TRP A 47 -4.72 -10.27 4.74
CA TRP A 47 -4.57 -9.02 5.47
C TRP A 47 -4.65 -9.31 6.96
N PHE A 48 -3.69 -8.82 7.72
CA PHE A 48 -3.58 -9.03 9.17
C PHE A 48 -3.66 -7.71 9.91
N TYR A 49 -4.51 -7.69 10.93
CA TYR A 49 -4.98 -6.48 11.60
C TYR A 49 -4.61 -6.45 13.07
N GLN A 50 -4.35 -5.24 13.56
CA GLN A 50 -4.41 -4.88 14.97
C GLN A 50 -5.60 -3.97 15.20
N GLY A 51 -6.67 -4.49 15.80
CA GLY A 51 -7.93 -3.76 15.90
C GLY A 51 -8.49 -3.44 14.51
N LYS A 52 -8.52 -2.15 14.15
CA LYS A 52 -8.99 -1.68 12.84
C LYS A 52 -7.87 -1.44 11.83
N ASP A 53 -6.61 -1.44 12.28
CA ASP A 53 -5.47 -1.05 11.47
C ASP A 53 -4.87 -2.30 10.81
N ALA A 54 -4.82 -2.31 9.48
CA ALA A 54 -4.15 -3.35 8.72
C ALA A 54 -2.64 -3.10 8.82
N LEU A 55 -1.89 -4.01 9.44
CA LEU A 55 -0.44 -3.80 9.65
C LEU A 55 0.42 -4.68 8.73
N LEU A 56 -0.11 -5.82 8.27
CA LEU A 56 0.59 -6.73 7.38
C LEU A 56 -0.33 -7.17 6.23
N HIS A 57 0.06 -6.82 5.02
CA HIS A 57 -0.52 -7.27 3.77
C HIS A 57 0.38 -8.33 3.14
N VAL A 58 -0.18 -9.50 2.87
CA VAL A 58 0.51 -10.58 2.18
C VAL A 58 -0.11 -10.73 0.81
N VAL A 59 0.69 -10.58 -0.24
CA VAL A 59 0.30 -10.87 -1.61
C VAL A 59 0.73 -12.30 -1.92
N ASP A 60 -0.24 -13.17 -2.16
CA ASP A 60 0.02 -14.59 -2.38
C ASP A 60 0.51 -14.82 -3.83
N VAL A 61 1.69 -15.44 -3.98
CA VAL A 61 2.32 -15.73 -5.27
C VAL A 61 2.92 -17.14 -5.27
N GLU A 62 2.71 -17.89 -6.35
CA GLU A 62 3.10 -19.31 -6.42
C GLU A 62 4.62 -19.52 -6.50
N ASP A 63 5.34 -18.65 -7.20
CA ASP A 63 6.76 -18.87 -7.55
C ASP A 63 7.77 -18.31 -6.53
N GLU A 64 7.34 -17.82 -5.37
CA GLU A 64 8.25 -17.25 -4.37
C GLU A 64 8.69 -18.29 -3.32
N ALA A 65 9.96 -18.70 -3.41
CA ALA A 65 10.56 -19.65 -2.47
C ALA A 65 10.82 -19.05 -1.07
N GLN A 66 10.83 -17.72 -0.95
CA GLN A 66 11.06 -17.00 0.30
C GLN A 66 10.15 -15.77 0.38
N VAL A 67 9.78 -15.39 1.59
CA VAL A 67 9.09 -14.12 1.85
C VAL A 67 9.95 -12.96 1.36
N LYS A 68 9.39 -12.09 0.52
CA LYS A 68 10.07 -10.90 0.01
C LYS A 68 9.29 -9.65 0.38
N LEU A 69 10.02 -8.59 0.70
CA LEU A 69 9.42 -7.26 0.83
C LEU A 69 8.76 -6.87 -0.50
N ASN A 70 7.50 -6.44 -0.43
CA ASN A 70 6.78 -5.86 -1.57
C ASN A 70 6.85 -4.34 -1.47
N HIS A 71 6.19 -3.75 -0.46
CA HIS A 71 6.21 -2.31 -0.22
C HIS A 71 6.06 -1.96 1.26
N VAL A 72 6.35 -0.70 1.57
CA VAL A 72 6.01 -0.07 2.84
C VAL A 72 5.04 1.07 2.57
N ALA A 73 3.91 1.06 3.26
CA ALA A 73 2.87 2.06 3.09
C ALA A 73 2.87 3.10 4.22
N PHE A 74 2.61 4.35 3.85
CA PHE A 74 2.35 5.44 4.78
C PHE A 74 1.07 6.15 4.38
N ARG A 75 0.30 6.62 5.38
CA ARG A 75 -0.90 7.43 5.15
C ARG A 75 -0.72 8.87 5.61
N SER A 76 -1.41 9.79 4.95
CA SER A 76 -1.42 11.22 5.28
C SER A 76 -2.70 11.88 4.84
N GLU A 77 -3.11 12.94 5.54
CA GLU A 77 -4.28 13.75 5.22
C GLU A 77 -4.00 14.83 4.15
N ILE A 78 -2.79 14.84 3.56
CA ILE A 78 -2.50 15.74 2.45
C ILE A 78 -3.39 15.38 1.25
N PRO A 79 -4.10 16.34 0.63
CA PRO A 79 -4.84 16.09 -0.60
C PRO A 79 -3.94 15.51 -1.72
N ALA A 80 -4.43 14.51 -2.45
CA ALA A 80 -3.67 13.83 -3.50
C ALA A 80 -3.06 14.78 -4.54
N ASN A 81 -3.82 15.79 -5.01
CA ASN A 81 -3.32 16.79 -5.95
C ASN A 81 -2.09 17.57 -5.43
N ARG A 82 -2.03 17.83 -4.12
CA ARG A 82 -0.89 18.51 -3.48
C ARG A 82 0.30 17.59 -3.32
N LEU A 83 0.08 16.31 -3.03
CA LEU A 83 1.15 15.33 -2.97
C LEU A 83 1.81 15.19 -4.35
N MET A 84 1.03 15.03 -5.41
CA MET A 84 1.54 14.93 -6.79
C MET A 84 2.38 16.13 -7.16
N ALA A 85 1.89 17.36 -6.93
CA ALA A 85 2.65 18.57 -7.21
C ALA A 85 4.01 18.62 -6.47
N LYS A 86 4.09 18.07 -5.25
CA LYS A 86 5.35 17.95 -4.50
C LYS A 86 6.29 16.90 -5.10
N LEU A 87 5.75 15.75 -5.54
CA LEU A 87 6.53 14.68 -6.17
C LEU A 87 7.07 15.12 -7.55
N ASP A 88 6.24 15.76 -8.36
CA ASP A 88 6.62 16.35 -9.66
C ASP A 88 7.73 17.38 -9.49
N ALA A 89 7.57 18.31 -8.54
CA ALA A 89 8.58 19.33 -8.25
C ALA A 89 9.92 18.74 -7.76
N ALA A 90 9.87 17.56 -7.13
CA ALA A 90 11.05 16.83 -6.68
C ALA A 90 11.63 15.88 -7.74
N GLY A 91 10.95 15.71 -8.88
CA GLY A 91 11.41 14.85 -9.98
C GLY A 91 11.25 13.35 -9.73
N PHE A 92 10.24 12.94 -8.94
CA PHE A 92 9.91 11.53 -8.75
C PHE A 92 8.93 11.03 -9.82
N ASP A 93 9.24 9.89 -10.43
CA ASP A 93 8.25 9.10 -11.14
C ASP A 93 7.36 8.35 -10.13
N PHE A 94 6.05 8.33 -10.40
CA PHE A 94 5.10 7.59 -9.57
C PHE A 94 3.95 7.01 -10.41
N THR A 95 3.30 5.98 -9.86
CA THR A 95 2.07 5.42 -10.41
C THR A 95 0.93 5.65 -9.42
N LEU A 96 -0.28 5.79 -9.96
CA LEU A 96 -1.48 6.07 -9.17
C LEU A 96 -2.41 4.88 -9.22
N ALA A 97 -3.05 4.61 -8.08
CA ALA A 97 -4.22 3.75 -8.04
C ALA A 97 -5.31 4.32 -7.14
N ARG A 98 -6.56 4.34 -7.65
CA ARG A 98 -7.71 4.75 -6.85
C ARG A 98 -8.33 3.54 -6.15
N VAL A 99 -8.70 3.70 -4.87
CA VAL A 99 -9.47 2.74 -4.08
C VAL A 99 -10.81 3.38 -3.69
N PRO A 100 -11.84 3.30 -4.55
CA PRO A 100 -13.09 4.04 -4.35
C PRO A 100 -13.83 3.71 -3.05
N GLU A 101 -13.78 2.45 -2.61
CA GLU A 101 -14.46 2.00 -1.38
C GLU A 101 -13.94 2.70 -0.12
N GLU A 102 -12.67 3.11 -0.14
CA GLU A 102 -11.99 3.73 1.00
C GLU A 102 -11.80 5.25 0.82
N GLY A 103 -12.18 5.80 -0.35
CA GLY A 103 -12.05 7.24 -0.64
C GLY A 103 -10.60 7.73 -0.73
N VAL A 104 -9.67 6.85 -1.09
CA VAL A 104 -8.23 7.16 -1.16
C VAL A 104 -7.65 6.97 -2.55
N VAL A 105 -6.57 7.71 -2.82
CA VAL A 105 -5.62 7.44 -3.89
C VAL A 105 -4.33 6.94 -3.27
N GLN A 106 -3.84 5.83 -3.79
CA GLN A 106 -2.55 5.25 -3.48
C GLN A 106 -1.54 5.76 -4.51
N VAL A 107 -0.43 6.31 -4.03
CA VAL A 107 0.68 6.78 -4.86
C VAL A 107 1.89 5.91 -4.64
N PHE A 108 2.34 5.23 -5.69
CA PHE A 108 3.45 4.29 -5.65
C PHE A 108 4.69 4.91 -6.27
N LEU A 109 5.80 4.92 -5.54
CA LEU A 109 7.08 5.42 -6.01
C LEU A 109 8.23 4.50 -5.60
N ALA A 110 9.18 4.31 -6.52
CA ALA A 110 10.38 3.53 -6.27
C ALA A 110 11.47 4.39 -5.63
N VAL A 111 12.07 3.89 -4.56
CA VAL A 111 13.23 4.48 -3.88
C VAL A 111 14.33 3.43 -3.83
N GLY A 112 15.20 3.43 -4.85
CA GLY A 112 16.14 2.34 -5.06
C GLY A 112 15.39 1.03 -5.34
N THR A 113 15.58 0.02 -4.49
CA THR A 113 14.88 -1.27 -4.60
C THR A 113 13.60 -1.33 -3.75
N LEU A 114 13.24 -0.25 -3.06
CA LEU A 114 12.06 -0.20 -2.21
C LEU A 114 10.89 0.42 -2.98
N LEU A 115 9.72 -0.19 -2.87
CA LEU A 115 8.47 0.45 -3.24
C LEU A 115 7.85 1.12 -2.01
N ILE A 116 7.55 2.41 -2.14
CA ILE A 116 6.79 3.16 -1.15
C ILE A 116 5.38 3.38 -1.68
N GLU A 117 4.40 3.09 -0.84
CA GLU A 117 2.99 3.40 -1.07
C GLU A 117 2.58 4.58 -0.18
N LEU A 118 1.97 5.61 -0.77
CA LEU A 118 1.47 6.77 -0.05
C LEU A 118 -0.05 6.85 -0.23
N ASP A 119 -0.78 6.58 0.86
CA ASP A 119 -2.22 6.66 0.91
C ASP A 119 -2.68 8.05 1.33
N VAL A 120 -3.48 8.67 0.47
CA VAL A 120 -3.97 10.04 0.65
C VAL A 120 -5.43 10.18 0.23
N PRO A 121 -6.19 11.13 0.82
CA PRO A 121 -7.55 11.41 0.41
C PRO A 121 -7.66 11.70 -1.09
N ASP A 122 -8.65 11.07 -1.74
CA ASP A 122 -8.99 11.27 -3.15
C ASP A 122 -9.65 12.65 -3.37
N THR A 123 -8.84 13.71 -3.33
CA THR A 123 -9.29 15.10 -3.41
C THR A 123 -8.77 15.78 -4.67
N ASP A 124 -9.69 16.34 -5.47
CA ASP A 124 -9.42 17.09 -6.71
C ASP A 124 -8.59 16.31 -7.74
N MET A 125 -8.83 15.01 -7.84
CA MET A 125 -8.11 14.10 -8.72
C MET A 125 -8.91 13.78 -9.99
N PRO A 126 -8.26 13.63 -11.15
CA PRO A 126 -8.93 13.25 -12.40
C PRO A 126 -9.76 11.96 -12.26
N GLU A 127 -10.85 11.83 -13.02
CA GLU A 127 -11.72 10.63 -12.97
C GLU A 127 -11.02 9.37 -13.50
N ASP A 128 -10.04 9.53 -14.40
CA ASP A 128 -9.40 8.47 -15.18
C ASP A 128 -8.16 7.84 -14.52
N ILE A 129 -7.99 8.02 -13.21
CA ILE A 129 -6.90 7.35 -12.47
C ILE A 129 -7.05 5.83 -12.60
N PRO A 130 -5.98 5.12 -13.01
CA PRO A 130 -6.00 3.66 -13.08
C PRO A 130 -6.40 3.04 -11.74
N VAL A 131 -7.05 1.89 -11.78
CA VAL A 131 -7.28 1.05 -10.60
C VAL A 131 -6.15 0.00 -10.54
N VAL A 132 -5.70 -0.42 -9.35
CA VAL A 132 -4.76 -1.55 -9.24
C VAL A 132 -5.39 -2.78 -9.89
N ARG A 133 -4.73 -3.36 -10.90
CA ARG A 133 -5.24 -4.48 -11.71
C ARG A 133 -4.45 -5.77 -11.51
N SER A 134 -3.25 -5.73 -10.92
CA SER A 134 -2.46 -6.93 -10.65
C SER A 134 -1.39 -6.72 -9.58
N ALA A 135 -1.01 -7.80 -8.90
CA ALA A 135 0.14 -7.85 -7.99
C ALA A 135 1.46 -7.49 -8.69
N ASN A 136 1.57 -7.71 -10.00
CA ASN A 136 2.78 -7.40 -10.76
C ASN A 136 3.02 -5.89 -10.94
N GLN A 137 1.98 -5.05 -10.81
CA GLN A 137 2.15 -3.59 -10.80
C GLN A 137 2.83 -3.09 -9.53
N LEU A 138 2.92 -3.95 -8.51
CA LEU A 138 3.60 -3.68 -7.24
C LEU A 138 5.02 -4.29 -7.22
N LYS A 139 5.42 -4.99 -8.28
CA LYS A 139 6.77 -5.55 -8.41
C LYS A 139 7.66 -4.51 -9.09
N HIS A 140 8.77 -4.14 -8.44
CA HIS A 140 9.83 -3.30 -9.01
C HIS A 140 11.08 -4.12 -9.31
#